data_AF-A0A7Z9IMZ3-F1
#
_entry.id   AF-A0A7Z9IMZ3-F1
#
_cell.length_a   1.000
_cell.length_b   1.000
_cell.length_c   1.000
_cell.angle_alpha   90.00
_cell.angle_beta   90.00
_cell.angle_gamma   90.00
#
_symmetry.space_group_name_H-M   'P 1'
#
loop_
_entity.id
_entity.type
_entity.pdbx_description
1 polymer ?
#
loop_
_entity_poly.entity_id
_entity_poly.type
_entity_poly.pdbx_seq_one_letter_code
_entity_poly.pdbx_strand_id
1 'polypeptide(L)'
;MTVGGSVTITTLPGYLPIQSNESFLDLYQGNAAELVGQENLGRLTHRTGSTDMGDISQLMPVIHPYVEAASGNGHGIDYVVEDYDLAVLTAAKAMAMTVVDLLAKGASNASRIVSENDPPLTKSSYLSLLRSMTEEETFKE
;
A
#
# COMPACT_ATOMS: atom_id res chain seq x y z
N MET A 1 -1.76 44.78 20.34
CA MET A 1 -1.96 43.88 21.49
C MET A 1 -1.47 42.52 21.06
N THR A 2 -0.39 42.05 21.68
CA THR A 2 0.12 40.68 21.57
C THR A 2 -0.51 39.87 22.71
N VAL A 3 -0.92 38.62 22.45
CA VAL A 3 -1.68 37.75 23.37
C VAL A 3 -0.81 37.03 24.40
N GLY A 4 0.52 37.17 24.36
CA GLY A 4 1.46 36.65 25.37
C GLY A 4 1.49 35.12 25.44
N GLY A 5 1.03 34.45 24.38
CA GLY A 5 0.92 32.99 24.31
C GLY A 5 2.21 32.32 23.87
N SER A 6 2.33 31.03 24.19
CA SER A 6 3.31 30.13 23.59
C SER A 6 2.62 28.91 23.00
N VAL A 7 3.10 28.44 21.84
CA VAL A 7 2.63 27.21 21.21
C VAL A 7 3.80 26.24 21.07
N THR A 8 3.59 24.99 21.48
CA THR A 8 4.51 23.88 21.21
C THR A 8 3.89 23.01 20.12
N ILE A 9 4.65 22.76 19.06
CA ILE A 9 4.26 21.92 17.93
C ILE A 9 5.15 20.68 17.95
N THR A 10 4.52 19.51 17.97
CA THR A 10 5.20 18.22 17.82
C THR A 10 4.85 17.66 16.44
N THR A 11 5.83 17.53 15.56
CA THR A 11 5.70 16.91 14.25
C THR A 11 6.06 15.44 14.33
N LEU A 12 5.20 14.57 13.81
CA LEU A 12 5.42 13.13 13.71
C LEU A 12 5.34 12.70 12.24
N PRO A 13 6.12 11.70 11.80
CA PRO A 13 6.02 11.19 10.44
C PRO A 13 4.69 10.47 10.21
N GLY A 14 4.10 10.68 9.03
CA GLY A 14 3.00 9.87 8.50
C GLY A 14 3.50 8.79 7.54
N TYR A 15 2.58 8.00 6.99
CA TYR A 15 2.88 6.97 5.99
C TYR A 15 3.37 7.60 4.68
N LEU A 16 4.41 7.01 4.07
CA LEU A 16 4.92 7.45 2.78
C LEU A 16 4.00 7.07 1.60
N PRO A 17 4.07 7.75 0.45
CA PRO A 17 3.23 7.44 -0.70
C PRO A 17 3.50 6.06 -1.28
N ILE A 18 2.44 5.29 -1.54
CA ILE A 18 2.57 3.94 -2.11
C ILE A 18 3.08 3.95 -3.56
N GLN A 19 4.02 3.05 -3.84
CA GLN A 19 4.55 2.77 -5.17
C GLN A 19 4.37 1.28 -5.49
N SER A 20 3.38 0.93 -6.32
CA SER A 20 3.18 -0.47 -6.71
C SER A 20 4.19 -0.88 -7.77
N ASN A 21 4.73 -2.09 -7.66
CA ASN A 21 5.61 -2.66 -8.68
C ASN A 21 4.77 -3.20 -9.84
N GLU A 22 5.01 -2.69 -11.06
CA GLU A 22 4.18 -3.01 -12.23
C GLU A 22 4.31 -4.48 -12.66
N SER A 23 5.52 -5.06 -12.67
CA SER A 23 5.71 -6.48 -13.01
C SER A 23 5.04 -7.42 -12.01
N PHE A 24 5.02 -7.07 -10.73
CA PHE A 24 4.31 -7.82 -9.70
C PHE A 24 2.78 -7.66 -9.90
N LEU A 25 2.33 -6.44 -10.20
CA LEU A 25 0.93 -6.19 -10.46
C LEU A 25 0.42 -6.93 -11.70
N ASP A 26 1.21 -7.07 -12.77
CA ASP A 26 0.84 -7.82 -13.97
C ASP A 26 0.54 -9.30 -13.64
N LEU A 27 1.34 -9.92 -12.78
CA LEU A 27 1.08 -11.29 -12.31
C LEU A 27 -0.24 -11.37 -11.53
N TYR A 28 -0.47 -10.41 -10.63
CA TYR A 28 -1.72 -10.36 -9.87
C TYR A 28 -2.93 -10.11 -10.78
N GLN A 29 -2.80 -9.22 -11.76
CA GLN A 29 -3.87 -8.87 -12.69
C GLN A 29 -4.29 -10.09 -13.53
N GLY A 30 -3.34 -10.87 -14.04
CA GLY A 30 -3.64 -12.11 -14.75
C GLY A 30 -4.44 -13.09 -13.90
N ASN A 31 -3.98 -13.34 -12.67
CA ASN A 31 -4.65 -14.25 -11.73
C ASN A 31 -6.03 -13.75 -11.31
N ALA A 32 -6.18 -12.45 -11.06
CA ALA A 32 -7.47 -11.87 -10.72
C ALA A 32 -8.44 -11.96 -11.92
N ALA A 33 -7.97 -11.74 -13.15
CA ALA A 33 -8.80 -11.81 -14.35
C ALA A 33 -9.35 -13.22 -14.58
N GLU A 34 -8.59 -14.27 -14.25
CA GLU A 34 -9.09 -15.66 -14.32
C GLU A 34 -10.23 -15.94 -13.34
N LEU A 35 -10.27 -15.22 -12.21
CA LEU A 35 -11.25 -15.46 -11.14
C LEU A 35 -12.49 -14.59 -11.28
N VAL A 36 -12.35 -13.34 -11.71
CA VAL A 36 -13.47 -12.37 -11.76
C VAL A 36 -13.76 -11.83 -13.15
N GLY A 37 -12.98 -12.18 -14.18
CA GLY A 37 -13.12 -11.62 -15.52
C GLY A 37 -12.39 -10.28 -15.68
N GLN A 38 -11.82 -10.05 -16.86
CA GLN A 38 -11.03 -8.86 -17.17
C GLN A 38 -11.85 -7.56 -17.11
N GLU A 39 -13.15 -7.65 -17.41
CA GLU A 39 -14.12 -6.56 -17.38
C GLU A 39 -14.44 -6.07 -15.96
N ASN A 40 -14.17 -6.88 -14.94
CA ASN A 40 -14.38 -6.53 -13.53
C ASN A 40 -13.09 -6.04 -12.85
N LEU A 41 -12.01 -5.85 -13.61
CA LEU A 41 -10.77 -5.28 -13.11
C LEU A 41 -10.67 -3.80 -13.46
N GLY A 42 -10.33 -3.00 -12.46
CA GLY A 42 -10.05 -1.57 -12.61
C GLY A 42 -8.64 -1.22 -12.14
N ARG A 43 -7.95 -0.34 -12.88
CA ARG A 43 -6.69 0.24 -12.42
C ARG A 43 -6.98 1.51 -11.64
N LEU A 44 -6.73 1.46 -10.34
CA LEU A 44 -6.84 2.63 -9.47
C LEU A 44 -5.65 3.57 -9.70
N THR A 45 -5.92 4.86 -9.71
CA THR A 45 -4.92 5.93 -9.72
C THR A 45 -4.75 6.48 -8.30
N HIS A 46 -4.32 7.73 -8.15
CA HIS A 46 -4.15 8.37 -6.85
C HIS A 46 -5.44 8.30 -6.01
N ARG A 47 -5.28 7.89 -4.75
CA ARG A 47 -6.34 7.85 -3.74
C ARG A 47 -5.89 8.58 -2.48
N THR A 48 -6.86 9.07 -1.71
CA THR A 48 -6.64 9.85 -0.48
C THR A 48 -6.48 8.99 0.79
N GLY A 49 -6.46 7.66 0.66
CA GLY A 49 -6.25 6.74 1.77
C GLY A 49 -4.80 6.75 2.26
N SER A 50 -4.60 6.35 3.52
CA SER A 50 -3.29 6.22 4.14
C SER A 50 -3.07 4.76 4.58
N THR A 51 -1.88 4.22 4.32
CA THR A 51 -1.52 2.83 4.62
C THR A 51 -0.02 2.69 4.83
N ASP A 52 0.35 1.87 5.80
CA ASP A 52 1.72 1.41 6.07
C ASP A 52 2.38 0.70 4.88
N MET A 53 1.61 0.12 3.96
CA MET A 53 2.13 -0.44 2.70
C MET A 53 2.88 0.60 1.85
N GLY A 54 2.58 1.89 2.04
CA GLY A 54 3.34 2.96 1.42
C GLY A 54 4.80 3.00 1.89
N ASP A 55 5.06 2.71 3.15
CA ASP A 55 6.42 2.60 3.69
C ASP A 55 7.16 1.37 3.16
N ILE A 56 6.48 0.22 3.10
CA ILE A 56 7.09 -1.02 2.56
C ILE A 56 7.43 -0.85 1.09
N SER A 57 6.61 -0.12 0.32
CA SER A 57 6.90 0.17 -1.09
C SER A 57 8.16 0.98 -1.32
N GLN A 58 8.68 1.68 -0.30
CA GLN A 58 9.96 2.38 -0.42
C GLN A 58 11.16 1.44 -0.37
N LEU A 59 10.98 0.22 0.17
CA LEU A 59 12.07 -0.70 0.52
C LEU A 59 12.14 -1.92 -0.40
N MET A 60 11.01 -2.34 -0.97
CA MET A 60 10.93 -3.57 -1.76
C MET A 60 9.72 -3.56 -2.72
N PRO A 61 9.68 -4.45 -3.73
CA PRO A 61 8.52 -4.60 -4.59
C PRO A 61 7.29 -4.98 -3.77
N VAL A 62 6.20 -4.23 -3.94
CA VAL A 62 4.89 -4.54 -3.35
C VAL A 62 3.76 -4.22 -4.31
N ILE A 63 2.59 -4.76 -4.01
CA ILE A 63 1.31 -4.35 -4.58
C ILE A 63 0.31 -4.16 -3.44
N HIS A 64 -0.73 -3.35 -3.66
CA HIS A 64 -1.83 -3.17 -2.71
C HIS A 64 -3.16 -3.24 -3.47
N PRO A 65 -3.58 -4.45 -3.89
CA PRO A 65 -4.84 -4.62 -4.60
C PRO A 65 -6.03 -4.37 -3.66
N TYR A 66 -7.13 -3.90 -4.24
CA TYR A 66 -8.40 -3.70 -3.55
C TYR A 66 -9.43 -4.67 -4.11
N VAL A 67 -10.37 -5.09 -3.27
CA VAL A 67 -11.53 -5.88 -3.67
C VAL A 67 -12.77 -5.11 -3.24
N GLU A 68 -13.62 -4.76 -4.21
CA GLU A 68 -14.86 -4.04 -3.97
C GLU A 68 -15.98 -5.05 -3.73
N ALA A 69 -16.23 -5.34 -2.45
CA ALA A 69 -17.23 -6.32 -2.03
C ALA A 69 -18.07 -5.81 -0.84
N ALA A 70 -18.00 -4.50 -0.57
CA ALA A 70 -18.68 -3.86 0.55
C ALA A 70 -19.52 -2.67 0.07
N SER A 71 -20.61 -2.41 0.78
CA SER A 71 -21.46 -1.22 0.63
C SER A 71 -21.20 -0.22 1.76
N GLY A 72 -21.78 0.98 1.64
CA GLY A 72 -21.63 2.05 2.62
C GLY A 72 -20.30 2.80 2.52
N ASN A 73 -20.03 3.66 3.50
CA ASN A 73 -18.80 4.46 3.51
C ASN A 73 -17.67 3.71 4.20
N GLY A 74 -16.46 3.74 3.64
CA GLY A 74 -15.28 3.22 4.32
C GLY A 74 -15.10 3.89 5.69
N HIS A 75 -15.00 3.09 6.75
CA HIS A 75 -15.02 3.53 8.17
C HIS A 75 -16.34 4.14 8.67
N GLY A 76 -17.42 4.04 7.89
CA GLY A 76 -18.76 4.44 8.27
C GLY A 76 -19.50 3.39 9.10
N ILE A 77 -20.55 3.81 9.82
CA ILE A 77 -21.45 2.89 10.56
C ILE A 77 -22.27 2.00 9.62
N ASP A 78 -22.38 2.39 8.36
CA ASP A 78 -23.08 1.69 7.28
C ASP A 78 -22.16 0.77 6.47
N TYR A 79 -20.89 0.62 6.85
CA TYR A 79 -19.95 -0.23 6.13
C TYR A 79 -20.25 -1.71 6.34
N VAL A 80 -20.66 -2.41 5.28
CA VAL A 80 -21.04 -3.82 5.33
C VAL A 80 -20.40 -4.58 4.17
N VAL A 81 -19.76 -5.71 4.46
CA VAL A 81 -19.29 -6.65 3.43
C VAL A 81 -20.50 -7.42 2.91
N GLU A 82 -20.88 -7.17 1.66
CA GLU A 82 -22.06 -7.74 1.01
C GLU A 82 -21.75 -9.08 0.35
N ASP A 83 -20.54 -9.22 -0.19
CA ASP A 83 -20.07 -10.45 -0.84
C ASP A 83 -18.82 -10.97 -0.14
N TYR A 84 -19.04 -11.80 0.87
CA TYR A 84 -17.95 -12.40 1.65
C TYR A 84 -17.07 -13.34 0.80
N ASP A 85 -17.66 -14.07 -0.14
CA ASP A 85 -16.92 -15.01 -0.98
C ASP A 85 -15.97 -14.25 -1.90
N LEU A 86 -16.41 -13.14 -2.49
CA LEU A 86 -15.53 -12.24 -3.26
C LEU A 86 -14.47 -11.60 -2.35
N ALA A 87 -14.88 -11.01 -1.23
CA ALA A 87 -14.02 -10.26 -0.31
C ALA A 87 -12.89 -11.13 0.28
N VAL A 88 -13.19 -12.39 0.60
CA VAL A 88 -12.27 -13.26 1.34
C VAL A 88 -11.76 -14.40 0.48
N LEU A 89 -12.63 -15.23 -0.07
CA LEU A 89 -12.21 -16.47 -0.73
C LEU A 89 -11.59 -16.20 -2.10
N THR A 90 -12.24 -15.41 -2.93
CA THR A 90 -11.76 -15.05 -4.28
C THR A 90 -10.50 -14.18 -4.18
N ALA A 91 -10.50 -13.18 -3.30
CA ALA A 91 -9.33 -12.36 -3.02
C ALA A 91 -8.12 -13.20 -2.57
N ALA A 92 -8.34 -14.14 -1.63
CA ALA A 92 -7.27 -15.03 -1.16
C ALA A 92 -6.74 -15.95 -2.26
N LYS A 93 -7.61 -16.44 -3.15
CA LYS A 93 -7.19 -17.23 -4.32
C LYS A 93 -6.29 -16.42 -5.25
N ALA A 94 -6.67 -15.18 -5.57
CA ALA A 94 -5.86 -14.30 -6.42
C ALA A 94 -4.45 -14.07 -5.82
N MET A 95 -4.39 -13.78 -4.51
CA MET A 95 -3.11 -13.66 -3.80
C MET A 95 -2.31 -14.97 -3.80
N ALA A 96 -2.94 -16.11 -3.54
CA ALA A 96 -2.28 -17.41 -3.50
C ALA A 96 -1.73 -17.82 -4.87
N MET A 97 -2.50 -17.62 -5.95
CA MET A 97 -2.04 -17.84 -7.32
C MET A 97 -0.84 -16.97 -7.65
N THR A 98 -0.87 -15.70 -7.23
CA THR A 98 0.27 -14.79 -7.43
C THR A 98 1.52 -15.26 -6.67
N VAL A 99 1.37 -15.76 -5.43
CA VAL A 99 2.48 -16.37 -4.69
C VAL A 99 3.04 -17.59 -5.41
N VAL A 100 2.18 -18.43 -5.99
CA VAL A 100 2.61 -19.58 -6.80
C VAL A 100 3.40 -19.09 -8.02
N ASP A 101 2.92 -18.10 -8.77
CA ASP A 101 3.63 -17.58 -9.94
C ASP A 101 4.97 -16.94 -9.59
N LEU A 102 5.06 -16.29 -8.43
CA LEU A 102 6.30 -15.71 -7.93
C LEU A 102 7.34 -16.79 -7.59
N LEU A 103 6.92 -17.87 -6.94
CA LEU A 103 7.82 -18.85 -6.31
C LEU A 103 8.02 -20.14 -7.13
N ALA A 104 7.15 -20.42 -8.10
CA ALA A 104 7.29 -21.56 -9.00
C ALA A 104 8.58 -21.49 -9.83
N LYS A 105 8.99 -22.63 -10.39
CA LYS A 105 10.19 -22.74 -11.27
C LYS A 105 11.46 -22.17 -10.61
N GLY A 106 11.62 -22.42 -9.31
CA GLY A 106 12.76 -21.90 -8.54
C GLY A 106 12.71 -20.40 -8.29
N ALA A 107 11.50 -19.84 -8.14
CA ALA A 107 11.23 -18.43 -7.89
C ALA A 107 11.76 -17.46 -8.96
N SER A 108 11.83 -17.90 -10.23
CA SER A 108 12.43 -17.10 -11.31
C SER A 108 11.74 -15.74 -11.49
N ASN A 109 10.42 -15.69 -11.33
CA ASN A 109 9.66 -14.44 -11.39
C ASN A 109 9.96 -13.52 -10.21
N ALA A 110 9.95 -14.03 -8.98
CA ALA A 110 10.29 -13.24 -7.80
C ALA A 110 11.74 -12.72 -7.86
N SER A 111 12.70 -13.58 -8.23
CA SER A 111 14.10 -13.18 -8.39
C SER A 111 14.27 -12.07 -9.43
N ARG A 112 13.61 -12.21 -10.59
CA ARG A 112 13.61 -11.16 -11.62
C ARG A 112 13.05 -9.85 -11.08
N ILE A 113 11.85 -9.87 -10.51
CA ILE A 113 11.17 -8.68 -9.96
C ILE A 113 12.04 -8.00 -8.90
N VAL A 114 12.63 -8.75 -7.97
CA VAL A 114 13.52 -8.19 -6.95
C VAL A 114 14.80 -7.61 -7.57
N SER A 115 15.37 -8.27 -8.58
CA SER A 115 16.62 -7.81 -9.23
C SER A 115 16.44 -6.57 -10.11
N GLU A 116 15.26 -6.41 -10.71
CA GLU A 116 14.92 -5.28 -11.58
C GLU A 116 14.32 -4.10 -10.80
N ASN A 117 13.98 -4.30 -9.52
CA ASN A 117 13.41 -3.25 -8.70
C ASN A 117 14.47 -2.25 -8.26
N ASP A 118 14.13 -0.96 -8.35
CA ASP A 118 14.91 0.16 -7.84
C ASP A 118 14.14 0.79 -6.66
N PRO A 119 14.29 0.27 -5.42
CA PRO A 119 13.56 0.81 -4.29
C PRO A 119 13.97 2.27 -4.03
N PRO A 120 13.01 3.18 -3.79
CA PRO A 120 13.30 4.60 -3.51
C PRO A 120 14.24 4.81 -2.32
N LEU A 121 14.18 3.92 -1.33
CA LEU A 121 14.95 4.04 -0.10
C LEU A 121 15.62 2.72 0.27
N THR A 122 16.81 2.85 0.84
CA THR A 122 17.40 1.79 1.66
C THR A 122 16.78 1.82 3.05
N LYS A 123 16.91 0.73 3.81
CA LYS A 123 16.47 0.72 5.22
C LYS A 123 17.10 1.84 6.05
N SER A 124 18.38 2.14 5.84
CA SER A 124 19.06 3.22 6.58
C SER A 124 18.54 4.60 6.18
N SER A 125 18.34 4.88 4.89
CA SER A 125 17.80 6.16 4.42
C SER A 125 16.33 6.35 4.83
N TYR A 126 15.52 5.29 4.83
CA TYR A 126 14.16 5.31 5.36
C TYR A 126 14.11 5.67 6.84
N LEU A 127 14.91 4.99 7.67
CA LEU A 127 14.96 5.29 9.12
C LEU A 127 15.49 6.71 9.39
N SER A 128 16.48 7.17 8.62
CA SER A 128 16.98 8.55 8.72
C SER A 128 15.91 9.57 8.34
N LEU A 129 15.14 9.31 7.27
CA LEU A 129 14.03 10.16 6.85
C LEU A 129 12.97 10.30 7.95
N LEU A 130 12.45 9.18 8.47
CA LEU A 130 11.42 9.24 9.52
C LEU A 130 11.89 9.95 10.79
N ARG A 131 13.14 9.73 11.20
CA ARG A 131 13.73 10.41 12.36
C ARG A 131 13.88 11.91 12.11
N SER A 132 14.24 12.32 10.90
CA SER A 132 14.36 13.73 10.54
C SER A 132 13.03 14.49 10.53
N MET A 133 11.89 13.79 10.39
CA MET A 133 10.56 14.39 10.45
C MET A 133 10.03 14.53 11.88
N THR A 134 10.66 13.87 12.86
CA THR A 134 10.22 13.92 14.26
C THR A 134 10.86 15.11 14.94
N GLU A 135 10.08 16.16 15.17
CA GLU A 135 10.57 17.42 15.70
C GLU A 135 9.61 18.02 16.72
N GLU A 136 10.12 18.72 17.73
CA GLU A 136 9.33 19.51 18.67
C GLU A 136 9.88 20.93 18.71
N GLU A 137 9.02 21.91 18.39
CA GLU A 137 9.37 23.32 18.34
C GLU A 137 8.43 24.13 19.23
N THR A 138 8.95 25.14 19.94
CA THR A 138 8.13 26.05 20.75
C THR A 138 8.29 27.48 20.29
N PHE A 139 7.18 28.09 19.89
CA PHE A 139 7.11 29.49 19.48
C PHE A 139 6.55 30.32 20.65
N LYS A 140 7.16 31.49 20.89
CA LYS A 140 6.74 32.44 21.93
C LYS A 140 6.67 33.83 21.30
N GLU A 141 5.67 34.60 21.70
CA GLU A 141 5.50 36.02 21.32
C GLU A 141 6.49 36.94 22.03
#